data_AF-A0A423WJQ5-F1
#
_entry.id   AF-A0A423WJQ5-F1
#
_cell.length_a   1.000
_cell.length_b   1.000
_cell.length_c   1.000
_cell.angle_alpha   90.00
_cell.angle_beta   90.00
_cell.angle_gamma   90.00
#
_symmetry.space_group_name_H-M   'P 1'
#
loop_
_entity.id
_entity.type
_entity.pdbx_description
1 polymer ?
#
loop_
_entity_poly.entity_id
_entity_poly.type
_entity_poly.pdbx_seq_one_letter_code
_entity_poly.pdbx_strand_id
1 'polypeptide(L)'
;MKVFISFDFNWWHTSQGSEVGQKIAQYAGLDAQLKVDGKVFVSSFAGDGVDVSAIRTSAGVDLFWAPNFHPADGTDFKTVDGALNWMAWPNNGNNKAPTAGANVTVEQGDSDYIAALGSVENYIAPVSPWFSTHYGPEVSYSKNWVFPGDLLWYDRWNEILTLGPRFIEIITWNDYGESHYIGPLDSPHFDDGNSKWTNDMPHDGWLVMAKPFISAFKDGASSANSYVTTDQLVYWYRPTPKLLDCDATDTTMVTANNDSGNYFEGRPNGYESMDDSVFVVSLLTAPGIITVESGNTVQEFSAPQGISAYQVPMGVGQQQFFLSRNDKAVLSAVSLKDIANTCPCGIYNFNAYVGTVPEASPDALQPDGLNSLTVGLHVTTYFGCNNVHNNVAE
;
A
#
# COMPACT_ATOMS: atom_id res chain seq x y z
N MET A 1 -3.78 16.57 -15.43
CA MET A 1 -4.02 16.03 -14.08
C MET A 1 -4.67 17.10 -13.23
N LYS A 2 -5.56 16.73 -12.32
CA LYS A 2 -6.08 17.63 -11.27
C LYS A 2 -5.44 17.22 -9.94
N VAL A 3 -5.27 18.16 -9.03
CA VAL A 3 -4.66 17.98 -7.71
C VAL A 3 -5.47 18.71 -6.65
N PHE A 4 -5.39 18.25 -5.41
CA PHE A 4 -5.96 18.93 -4.25
C PHE A 4 -4.97 18.86 -3.09
N ILE A 5 -5.22 19.63 -2.03
CA ILE A 5 -4.43 19.58 -0.80
C ILE A 5 -5.10 18.60 0.15
N SER A 6 -4.33 17.60 0.62
CA SER A 6 -4.64 16.83 1.83
C SER A 6 -3.78 17.38 2.97
N PHE A 7 -4.40 17.95 4.00
CA PHE A 7 -3.69 18.51 5.15
C PHE A 7 -3.34 17.42 6.17
N ASP A 8 -2.10 17.40 6.67
CA ASP A 8 -1.71 16.48 7.74
C ASP A 8 -1.79 17.15 9.11
N PHE A 9 -2.77 16.77 9.94
CA PHE A 9 -2.93 17.31 11.29
C PHE A 9 -1.96 16.73 12.34
N ASN A 10 -0.95 15.95 11.91
CA ASN A 10 0.27 15.79 12.72
C ASN A 10 1.15 17.05 12.66
N TRP A 11 1.02 17.86 11.61
CA TRP A 11 1.78 19.10 11.39
C TRP A 11 0.92 20.37 11.42
N TRP A 12 -0.39 20.21 11.29
CA TRP A 12 -1.40 21.24 11.49
C TRP A 12 -2.13 21.00 12.82
N HIS A 13 -2.66 22.06 13.42
CA HIS A 13 -3.41 22.00 14.67
C HIS A 13 -4.87 22.35 14.45
N THR A 14 -5.77 21.77 15.24
CA THR A 14 -7.23 22.02 15.17
C THR A 14 -7.60 23.48 15.46
N SER A 15 -6.72 24.24 16.13
CA SER A 15 -6.85 25.68 16.33
C SER A 15 -6.57 26.52 15.07
N GLN A 16 -6.05 25.92 13.99
CA GLN A 16 -5.59 26.62 12.79
C GLN A 16 -6.58 26.59 11.62
N GLY A 17 -7.89 26.49 11.90
CA GLY A 17 -8.91 26.43 10.85
C GLY A 17 -8.85 27.61 9.87
N SER A 18 -8.56 28.82 10.35
CA SER A 18 -8.44 30.00 9.48
C SER A 18 -7.22 29.91 8.55
N GLU A 19 -6.08 29.43 9.05
CA GLU A 19 -4.84 29.27 8.31
C GLU A 19 -4.95 28.15 7.25
N VAL A 20 -5.64 27.06 7.59
CA VAL A 20 -6.00 26.00 6.63
C VAL A 20 -6.85 26.60 5.51
N GLY A 21 -7.89 27.38 5.84
CA GLY A 21 -8.71 28.09 4.86
C GLY A 21 -7.90 29.02 3.95
N GLN A 22 -7.01 29.84 4.52
CA GLN A 22 -6.12 30.72 3.75
C GLN A 22 -5.19 29.93 2.81
N LYS A 23 -4.70 28.77 3.25
CA LYS A 23 -3.89 27.89 2.40
C LYS A 23 -4.70 27.34 1.22
N ILE A 24 -5.95 26.97 1.44
CA ILE A 24 -6.87 26.55 0.36
C ILE A 24 -7.09 27.69 -0.64
N ALA A 25 -7.38 28.91 -0.15
CA ALA A 25 -7.61 30.08 -1.00
C ALA A 25 -6.44 30.38 -1.95
N GLN A 26 -5.21 30.12 -1.52
CA GLN A 26 -4.00 30.31 -2.32
C GLN A 26 -4.02 29.49 -3.63
N TYR A 27 -4.63 28.31 -3.63
CA TYR A 27 -4.60 27.37 -4.78
C TYR A 27 -5.96 27.15 -5.44
N ALA A 28 -7.06 27.52 -4.77
CA ALA A 28 -8.44 27.29 -5.20
C ALA A 28 -8.78 27.77 -6.63
N GLY A 29 -8.12 28.84 -7.08
CA GLY A 29 -8.32 29.46 -8.39
C GLY A 29 -7.42 28.92 -9.51
N LEU A 30 -6.47 28.02 -9.21
CA LEU A 30 -5.53 27.52 -10.21
C LEU A 30 -6.14 26.43 -11.09
N ASP A 31 -5.70 26.36 -12.35
CA ASP A 31 -6.23 25.43 -13.35
C ASP A 31 -6.13 23.96 -12.94
N ALA A 32 -5.13 23.60 -12.14
CA ALA A 32 -4.92 22.22 -11.68
C ALA A 32 -5.81 21.83 -10.49
N GLN A 33 -6.50 22.75 -9.82
CA GLN A 33 -7.32 22.46 -8.65
C GLN A 33 -8.45 21.47 -9.00
N LEU A 34 -8.51 20.36 -8.27
CA LEU A 34 -9.61 19.41 -8.33
C LEU A 34 -10.88 20.06 -7.79
N LYS A 35 -11.98 19.90 -8.53
CA LYS A 35 -13.31 20.30 -8.10
C LYS A 35 -14.27 19.14 -8.22
N VAL A 36 -15.13 18.99 -7.21
CA VAL A 36 -16.20 17.99 -7.15
C VAL A 36 -17.51 18.75 -6.97
N ASP A 37 -18.49 18.49 -7.83
CA ASP A 37 -19.80 19.19 -7.82
C ASP A 37 -19.67 20.72 -7.86
N GLY A 38 -18.67 21.21 -8.59
CA GLY A 38 -18.35 22.64 -8.70
C GLY A 38 -17.57 23.23 -7.51
N LYS A 39 -17.39 22.49 -6.42
CA LYS A 39 -16.71 22.91 -5.20
C LYS A 39 -15.22 22.52 -5.21
N VAL A 40 -14.37 23.29 -4.56
CA VAL A 40 -12.95 22.97 -4.36
C VAL A 40 -12.84 21.75 -3.44
N PHE A 41 -12.27 20.66 -3.95
CA PHE A 41 -12.07 19.44 -3.16
C PHE A 41 -10.83 19.60 -2.28
N VAL A 42 -10.97 19.24 -1.00
CA VAL A 42 -9.91 19.30 0.01
C VAL A 42 -10.13 18.19 1.03
N SER A 43 -9.06 17.55 1.48
CA SER A 43 -9.11 16.55 2.54
C SER A 43 -8.07 16.81 3.63
N SER A 44 -8.03 15.93 4.63
CA SER A 44 -6.98 15.90 5.63
C SER A 44 -6.77 14.49 6.19
N PHE A 45 -5.55 14.21 6.64
CA PHE A 45 -5.27 13.14 7.59
C PHE A 45 -5.54 13.67 9.01
N ALA A 46 -6.44 13.00 9.74
CA ALA A 46 -7.00 13.48 11.00
C ALA A 46 -7.55 14.92 10.94
N GLY A 47 -7.56 15.60 12.08
CA GLY A 47 -8.07 16.97 12.24
C GLY A 47 -9.40 17.04 12.98
N ASP A 48 -9.81 15.97 13.65
CA ASP A 48 -11.01 15.89 14.48
C ASP A 48 -11.12 17.12 15.41
N GLY A 49 -12.21 17.87 15.25
CA GLY A 49 -12.48 19.07 16.05
C GLY A 49 -11.90 20.38 15.51
N VAL A 50 -11.27 20.39 14.32
CA VAL A 50 -10.93 21.66 13.65
C VAL A 50 -12.20 22.48 13.34
N ASP A 51 -12.10 23.80 13.45
CA ASP A 51 -13.21 24.69 13.13
C ASP A 51 -13.45 24.77 11.61
N VAL A 52 -14.35 23.92 11.11
CA VAL A 52 -14.73 23.86 9.70
C VAL A 52 -15.37 25.17 9.22
N SER A 53 -16.05 25.91 10.10
CA SER A 53 -16.65 27.19 9.74
C SER A 53 -15.57 28.25 9.50
N ALA A 54 -14.52 28.25 10.31
CA ALA A 54 -13.33 29.09 10.10
C ALA A 54 -12.62 28.73 8.79
N ILE A 55 -12.44 27.43 8.49
CA ILE A 55 -11.87 26.96 7.21
C ILE A 55 -12.66 27.53 6.03
N ARG A 56 -13.98 27.33 5.99
CA ARG A 56 -14.83 27.80 4.89
C ARG A 56 -14.80 29.32 4.76
N THR A 57 -14.88 30.04 5.88
CA THR A 57 -14.85 31.51 5.90
C THR A 57 -13.52 32.05 5.35
N SER A 58 -12.40 31.48 5.79
CA SER A 58 -11.07 31.92 5.35
C SER A 58 -10.70 31.45 3.95
N ALA A 59 -11.25 30.33 3.47
CA ALA A 59 -11.07 29.88 2.08
C ALA A 59 -11.79 30.80 1.08
N GLY A 60 -12.95 31.36 1.46
CA GLY A 60 -13.70 32.31 0.63
C GLY A 60 -14.26 31.72 -0.67
N VAL A 61 -14.34 30.40 -0.78
CA VAL A 61 -14.86 29.63 -1.92
C VAL A 61 -15.65 28.43 -1.42
N ASP A 62 -16.53 27.88 -2.27
CA ASP A 62 -17.27 26.65 -1.92
C ASP A 62 -16.31 25.45 -1.85
N LEU A 63 -16.35 24.73 -0.73
CA LEU A 63 -15.50 23.56 -0.45
C LEU A 63 -16.32 22.27 -0.46
N PHE A 64 -15.76 21.22 -1.05
CA PHE A 64 -16.06 19.83 -0.70
C PHE A 64 -15.00 19.41 0.31
N TRP A 65 -15.30 19.57 1.61
CA TRP A 65 -14.39 19.22 2.70
C TRP A 65 -14.61 17.76 3.09
N ALA A 66 -13.61 16.91 2.84
CA ALA A 66 -13.68 15.48 3.08
C ALA A 66 -12.48 14.98 3.91
N PRO A 67 -12.45 15.24 5.22
CA PRO A 67 -11.35 14.86 6.09
C PRO A 67 -11.39 13.37 6.48
N ASN A 68 -10.27 12.89 7.01
CA ASN A 68 -10.18 11.66 7.78
C ASN A 68 -10.55 11.93 9.25
N PHE A 69 -11.78 12.39 9.48
CA PHE A 69 -12.34 12.43 10.83
C PHE A 69 -12.77 11.03 11.26
N HIS A 70 -12.59 10.71 12.53
CA HIS A 70 -12.80 9.39 13.11
C HIS A 70 -14.23 9.28 13.65
N PRO A 71 -15.11 8.41 13.08
CA PRO A 71 -16.46 8.20 13.60
C PRO A 71 -16.50 7.80 15.08
N ALA A 72 -15.49 7.04 15.53
CA ALA A 72 -15.37 6.55 16.90
C ALA A 72 -15.14 7.66 17.94
N ASP A 73 -14.64 8.83 17.52
CA ASP A 73 -14.27 9.93 18.42
C ASP A 73 -15.44 10.91 18.65
N GLY A 74 -16.61 10.64 18.08
CA GLY A 74 -17.81 11.47 18.26
C GLY A 74 -17.77 12.79 17.50
N THR A 75 -16.95 12.87 16.44
CA THR A 75 -16.80 14.06 15.59
C THR A 75 -18.12 14.40 14.88
N ASP A 76 -18.42 15.69 14.67
CA ASP A 76 -19.68 16.11 14.04
C ASP A 76 -19.58 16.07 12.50
N PHE A 77 -20.03 14.95 11.92
CA PHE A 77 -20.07 14.73 10.47
C PHE A 77 -21.10 15.62 9.74
N LYS A 78 -21.92 16.41 10.44
CA LYS A 78 -22.81 17.40 9.78
C LYS A 78 -22.05 18.60 9.25
N THR A 79 -20.79 18.77 9.65
CA THR A 79 -19.93 19.90 9.26
C THR A 79 -19.14 19.64 7.97
N VAL A 80 -19.04 18.38 7.54
CA VAL A 80 -18.23 17.94 6.39
C VAL A 80 -19.10 17.66 5.16
N ASP A 81 -18.52 17.71 3.96
CA ASP A 81 -19.22 17.32 2.72
C ASP A 81 -19.04 15.84 2.40
N GLY A 82 -17.97 15.22 2.90
CA GLY A 82 -17.69 13.79 2.83
C GLY A 82 -16.66 13.39 3.87
N ALA A 83 -16.20 12.15 3.85
CA ALA A 83 -15.11 11.71 4.70
C ALA A 83 -14.33 10.56 4.06
N LEU A 84 -13.03 10.54 4.29
CA LEU A 84 -12.15 9.46 3.85
C LEU A 84 -11.75 8.59 5.04
N ASN A 85 -11.73 7.28 4.84
CA ASN A 85 -11.14 6.36 5.80
C ASN A 85 -9.69 6.09 5.37
N TRP A 86 -8.72 6.34 6.24
CA TRP A 86 -7.31 6.03 5.99
C TRP A 86 -6.96 4.57 6.26
N MET A 87 -7.72 3.87 7.13
CA MET A 87 -7.46 2.48 7.49
C MET A 87 -7.83 1.55 6.34
N ALA A 88 -6.88 1.33 5.42
CA ALA A 88 -7.01 0.44 4.27
C ALA A 88 -6.72 -1.03 4.58
N TRP A 89 -6.34 -1.34 5.82
CA TRP A 89 -5.92 -2.68 6.25
C TRP A 89 -6.62 -3.11 7.55
N PRO A 90 -6.80 -4.42 7.79
CA PRO A 90 -7.24 -4.93 9.08
C PRO A 90 -6.31 -4.46 10.21
N ASN A 91 -6.89 -4.00 11.30
CA ASN A 91 -6.15 -3.37 12.40
C ASN A 91 -6.82 -3.61 13.76
N ASN A 92 -6.25 -3.12 14.85
CA ASN A 92 -6.82 -3.28 16.20
C ASN A 92 -7.73 -2.12 16.66
N GLY A 93 -8.13 -1.22 15.77
CA GLY A 93 -8.90 -0.01 16.06
C GLY A 93 -8.07 1.19 16.52
N ASN A 94 -6.74 1.05 16.66
CA ASN A 94 -5.84 2.10 17.13
C ASN A 94 -4.65 2.31 16.18
N ASN A 95 -4.86 2.09 14.87
CA ASN A 95 -3.83 2.17 13.85
C ASN A 95 -2.60 1.29 14.19
N LYS A 96 -2.84 0.03 14.58
CA LYS A 96 -1.82 -1.01 14.84
C LYS A 96 -2.32 -2.37 14.39
N ALA A 97 -1.38 -3.28 14.18
CA ALA A 97 -1.67 -4.65 13.76
C ALA A 97 -2.78 -5.27 14.62
N PRO A 98 -3.67 -6.10 14.05
CA PRO A 98 -4.69 -6.81 14.81
C PRO A 98 -4.09 -7.60 15.97
N THR A 99 -4.88 -7.74 17.04
CA THR A 99 -4.52 -8.57 18.20
C THR A 99 -5.61 -9.58 18.46
N ALA A 100 -5.34 -10.59 19.29
CA ALA A 100 -6.35 -11.59 19.65
C ALA A 100 -7.63 -10.98 20.29
N GLY A 101 -7.53 -9.80 20.88
CA GLY A 101 -8.66 -9.10 21.53
C GLY A 101 -9.29 -7.98 20.69
N ALA A 102 -8.69 -7.59 19.57
CA ALA A 102 -9.16 -6.47 18.76
C ALA A 102 -8.77 -6.64 17.29
N ASN A 103 -9.78 -6.74 16.43
CA ASN A 103 -9.65 -6.84 14.98
C ASN A 103 -10.81 -6.08 14.31
N VAL A 104 -10.48 -4.98 13.63
CA VAL A 104 -11.37 -4.14 12.85
C VAL A 104 -10.99 -4.36 11.38
N THR A 105 -11.93 -4.87 10.60
CA THR A 105 -11.71 -5.07 9.15
C THR A 105 -11.93 -3.76 8.40
N VAL A 106 -11.52 -3.73 7.13
CA VAL A 106 -11.70 -2.55 6.27
C VAL A 106 -13.19 -2.26 6.07
N GLU A 107 -14.02 -3.30 5.90
CA GLU A 107 -15.46 -3.22 5.69
C GLU A 107 -16.22 -2.80 6.95
N GLN A 108 -15.71 -3.15 8.13
CA GLN A 108 -16.23 -2.58 9.38
C GLN A 108 -15.96 -1.06 9.40
N GLY A 109 -14.76 -0.62 9.00
CA GLY A 109 -14.45 0.79 8.81
C GLY A 109 -15.36 1.47 7.78
N ASP A 110 -15.60 0.83 6.62
CA ASP A 110 -16.55 1.31 5.61
C ASP A 110 -17.94 1.53 6.23
N SER A 111 -18.43 0.54 6.98
CA SER A 111 -19.73 0.59 7.63
C SER A 111 -19.84 1.74 8.62
N ASP A 112 -18.79 1.98 9.41
CA ASP A 112 -18.75 3.05 10.41
C ASP A 112 -18.76 4.44 9.77
N TYR A 113 -17.97 4.66 8.70
CA TYR A 113 -17.94 5.92 7.97
C TYR A 113 -19.26 6.17 7.22
N ILE A 114 -19.81 5.15 6.56
CA ILE A 114 -21.09 5.25 5.85
C ILE A 114 -22.22 5.56 6.84
N ALA A 115 -22.21 4.94 8.02
CA ALA A 115 -23.19 5.23 9.07
C ALA A 115 -23.05 6.68 9.58
N ALA A 116 -21.82 7.17 9.77
CA ALA A 116 -21.57 8.55 10.21
C ALA A 116 -22.01 9.59 9.16
N LEU A 117 -21.80 9.31 7.87
CA LEU A 117 -22.22 10.16 6.75
C LEU A 117 -23.71 10.00 6.38
N GLY A 118 -24.34 8.91 6.81
CA GLY A 118 -25.72 8.54 6.46
C GLY A 118 -25.91 8.03 5.02
N SER A 119 -24.84 7.96 4.22
CA SER A 119 -24.87 7.42 2.85
C SER A 119 -23.46 7.09 2.35
N VAL A 120 -23.39 6.23 1.33
CA VAL A 120 -22.13 5.86 0.65
C VAL A 120 -21.64 6.93 -0.34
N GLU A 121 -22.52 7.84 -0.78
CA GLU A 121 -22.25 8.80 -1.87
C GLU A 121 -21.08 9.75 -1.60
N ASN A 122 -20.85 10.10 -0.34
CA ASN A 122 -19.77 11.00 0.08
C ASN A 122 -18.68 10.28 0.88
N TYR A 123 -18.72 8.95 0.91
CA TYR A 123 -17.67 8.14 1.48
C TYR A 123 -16.53 7.96 0.48
N ILE A 124 -15.29 8.18 0.91
CA ILE A 124 -14.09 7.91 0.13
C ILE A 124 -13.48 6.64 0.69
N ALA A 125 -13.68 5.54 -0.06
CA ALA A 125 -13.28 4.22 0.38
C ALA A 125 -11.76 4.00 0.17
N PRO A 126 -11.02 3.49 1.17
CA PRO A 126 -9.61 3.22 1.05
C PRO A 126 -9.35 1.94 0.27
N VAL A 127 -8.29 1.97 -0.54
CA VAL A 127 -7.75 0.82 -1.24
C VAL A 127 -6.23 0.87 -1.10
N SER A 128 -5.62 -0.18 -0.54
CA SER A 128 -4.16 -0.30 -0.44
C SER A 128 -3.73 -1.76 -0.47
N PRO A 129 -2.58 -2.10 -1.06
CA PRO A 129 -2.16 -3.50 -1.17
C PRO A 129 -1.45 -4.04 0.06
N TRP A 130 -0.59 -3.25 0.71
CA TRP A 130 0.40 -3.73 1.66
C TRP A 130 0.72 -2.65 2.68
N PHE A 131 1.31 -2.98 3.84
CA PHE A 131 1.85 -2.00 4.77
C PHE A 131 2.98 -2.64 5.59
N SER A 132 4.13 -1.99 5.60
CA SER A 132 5.27 -2.37 6.44
C SER A 132 6.17 -1.17 6.67
N THR A 133 6.55 -0.94 7.93
CA THR A 133 7.48 0.12 8.31
C THR A 133 8.51 -0.42 9.28
N HIS A 134 9.77 0.05 9.18
CA HIS A 134 10.89 -0.50 9.94
C HIS A 134 11.96 0.55 10.29
N TYR A 135 11.52 1.69 10.83
CA TYR A 135 12.39 2.77 11.29
C TYR A 135 12.90 2.54 12.72
N GLY A 136 14.22 2.49 12.89
CA GLY A 136 14.89 2.38 14.19
C GLY A 136 15.31 3.73 14.80
N PRO A 137 16.35 3.75 15.68
CA PRO A 137 16.83 4.96 16.35
C PRO A 137 17.56 5.96 15.43
N GLU A 138 17.76 5.62 14.15
CA GLU A 138 18.33 6.51 13.14
C GLU A 138 17.43 7.70 12.77
N VAL A 139 16.14 7.64 13.10
CA VAL A 139 15.17 8.73 12.92
C VAL A 139 14.51 9.13 14.25
N SER A 140 13.98 10.35 14.31
CA SER A 140 13.29 10.84 15.52
C SER A 140 11.84 10.34 15.66
N TYR A 141 11.33 9.62 14.66
CA TYR A 141 9.95 9.12 14.57
C TYR A 141 9.94 7.60 14.35
N SER A 142 10.66 6.85 15.18
CA SER A 142 10.81 5.40 15.02
C SER A 142 9.45 4.68 14.96
N LYS A 143 9.38 3.63 14.12
CA LYS A 143 8.15 2.96 13.70
C LYS A 143 8.46 1.51 13.30
N ASN A 144 7.78 0.51 13.86
CA ASN A 144 8.08 -0.88 13.52
C ASN A 144 6.86 -1.82 13.61
N TRP A 145 6.07 -1.93 12.53
CA TRP A 145 4.94 -2.86 12.44
C TRP A 145 4.55 -3.14 10.99
N VAL A 146 3.68 -4.13 10.83
CA VAL A 146 3.03 -4.50 9.57
C VAL A 146 1.52 -4.62 9.77
N PHE A 147 0.75 -4.42 8.70
CA PHE A 147 -0.65 -4.82 8.67
C PHE A 147 -0.84 -6.06 7.79
N PRO A 148 -1.90 -6.85 8.01
CA PRO A 148 -2.28 -7.92 7.08
C PRO A 148 -2.49 -7.35 5.67
N GLY A 149 -1.74 -7.88 4.70
CA GLY A 149 -1.77 -7.41 3.31
C GLY A 149 -1.89 -8.52 2.25
N ASP A 150 -1.62 -9.78 2.63
CA ASP A 150 -1.59 -11.00 1.79
C ASP A 150 -2.34 -10.93 0.44
N LEU A 151 -3.63 -11.29 0.38
CA LEU A 151 -4.48 -11.14 -0.83
C LEU A 151 -5.32 -9.85 -0.83
N LEU A 152 -5.07 -8.94 0.12
CA LEU A 152 -5.91 -7.78 0.40
C LEU A 152 -6.14 -6.92 -0.84
N TRP A 153 -5.13 -6.68 -1.67
CA TRP A 153 -5.28 -5.87 -2.87
C TRP A 153 -6.37 -6.43 -3.81
N TYR A 154 -6.37 -7.76 -4.04
CA TYR A 154 -7.35 -8.41 -4.90
C TYR A 154 -8.72 -8.46 -4.27
N ASP A 155 -8.80 -8.86 -3.00
CA ASP A 155 -10.07 -8.99 -2.27
C ASP A 155 -10.75 -7.62 -2.15
N ARG A 156 -9.98 -6.60 -1.76
CA ARG A 156 -10.47 -5.24 -1.60
C ARG A 156 -11.01 -4.65 -2.89
N TRP A 157 -10.36 -4.86 -4.03
CA TRP A 157 -10.89 -4.40 -5.30
C TRP A 157 -12.25 -5.04 -5.65
N ASN A 158 -12.46 -6.31 -5.33
CA ASN A 158 -13.75 -6.97 -5.51
C ASN A 158 -14.81 -6.43 -4.54
N GLU A 159 -14.44 -6.17 -3.28
CA GLU A 159 -15.30 -5.50 -2.30
C GLU A 159 -15.73 -4.12 -2.78
N ILE A 160 -14.80 -3.30 -3.29
CA ILE A 160 -15.09 -1.95 -3.80
C ILE A 160 -16.11 -1.98 -4.94
N LEU A 161 -15.99 -2.92 -5.88
CA LEU A 161 -16.97 -3.06 -6.96
C LEU A 161 -18.35 -3.48 -6.44
N THR A 162 -18.40 -4.19 -5.32
CA THR A 162 -19.66 -4.58 -4.66
C THR A 162 -20.24 -3.43 -3.83
N LEU A 163 -19.39 -2.70 -3.11
CA LEU A 163 -19.76 -1.56 -2.28
C LEU A 163 -20.29 -0.39 -3.13
N GLY A 164 -19.73 -0.22 -4.33
CA GLY A 164 -20.13 0.82 -5.28
C GLY A 164 -20.00 2.26 -4.74
N PRO A 165 -18.93 2.64 -4.02
CA PRO A 165 -18.79 4.02 -3.56
C PRO A 165 -18.55 4.96 -4.73
N ARG A 166 -18.93 6.23 -4.57
CA ARG A 166 -18.62 7.26 -5.57
C ARG A 166 -17.12 7.56 -5.66
N PHE A 167 -16.41 7.46 -4.54
CA PHE A 167 -15.00 7.80 -4.43
C PHE A 167 -14.20 6.64 -3.85
N ILE A 168 -12.99 6.48 -4.39
CA ILE A 168 -11.95 5.64 -3.82
C ILE A 168 -10.69 6.48 -3.64
N GLU A 169 -9.92 6.19 -2.61
CA GLU A 169 -8.56 6.67 -2.45
C GLU A 169 -7.59 5.49 -2.46
N ILE A 170 -6.65 5.53 -3.39
CA ILE A 170 -5.56 4.55 -3.41
C ILE A 170 -4.43 5.09 -2.54
N ILE A 171 -4.16 4.37 -1.45
CA ILE A 171 -3.21 4.74 -0.41
C ILE A 171 -1.99 3.83 -0.58
N THR A 172 -0.87 4.26 -1.17
CA THR A 172 -0.56 5.59 -1.72
C THR A 172 0.15 5.49 -3.07
N TRP A 173 0.43 6.64 -3.68
CA TRP A 173 1.30 6.68 -4.85
C TRP A 173 2.76 6.33 -4.53
N ASN A 174 3.35 6.93 -3.49
CA ASN A 174 4.80 6.90 -3.26
C ASN A 174 5.21 6.98 -1.79
N ASP A 175 4.40 6.48 -0.86
CA ASP A 175 4.86 6.32 0.54
C ASP A 175 5.73 5.07 0.66
N TYR A 176 7.01 5.26 0.35
CA TYR A 176 8.01 4.20 0.39
C TYR A 176 8.33 3.75 1.82
N GLY A 177 8.27 4.68 2.79
CA GLY A 177 8.54 4.43 4.19
C GLY A 177 7.61 3.42 4.84
N GLU A 178 6.33 3.48 4.47
CA GLU A 178 5.29 2.58 4.99
C GLU A 178 4.94 1.44 4.02
N SER A 179 5.73 1.26 2.95
CA SER A 179 5.66 0.14 2.00
C SER A 179 4.30 -0.07 1.34
N HIS A 180 3.48 0.98 1.23
CA HIS A 180 2.14 0.90 0.63
C HIS A 180 1.99 1.71 -0.65
N TYR A 181 3.11 2.13 -1.23
CA TYR A 181 3.17 2.73 -2.54
C TYR A 181 2.71 1.75 -3.63
N ILE A 182 2.15 2.27 -4.71
CA ILE A 182 1.94 1.50 -5.95
C ILE A 182 2.61 2.14 -7.16
N GLY A 183 3.12 3.36 -7.00
CA GLY A 183 3.88 4.06 -8.02
C GLY A 183 5.31 3.51 -8.15
N PRO A 184 5.98 3.81 -9.27
CA PRO A 184 7.37 3.43 -9.48
C PRO A 184 8.30 4.06 -8.45
N LEU A 185 9.49 3.49 -8.26
CA LEU A 185 10.56 3.96 -7.36
C LEU A 185 11.34 5.18 -7.91
N ASP A 186 10.72 5.94 -8.83
CA ASP A 186 11.32 7.09 -9.50
C ASP A 186 10.82 8.46 -8.98
N SER A 187 9.94 8.48 -7.98
CA SER A 187 9.44 9.74 -7.41
C SER A 187 10.59 10.46 -6.71
N PRO A 188 10.91 11.72 -7.05
CA PRO A 188 11.96 12.46 -6.37
C PRO A 188 11.64 12.65 -4.88
N HIS A 189 12.53 12.17 -4.02
CA HIS A 189 12.41 12.31 -2.57
C HIS A 189 13.80 12.28 -1.92
N PHE A 190 13.88 12.74 -0.68
CA PHE A 190 15.05 12.50 0.17
C PHE A 190 14.87 11.18 0.90
N ASP A 191 15.92 10.38 0.95
CA ASP A 191 15.94 9.14 1.71
C ASP A 191 15.91 9.41 3.23
N ASP A 192 14.80 9.04 3.86
CA ASP A 192 14.60 9.11 5.30
C ASP A 192 15.03 7.83 6.05
N GLY A 193 15.66 6.89 5.34
CA GLY A 193 16.11 5.61 5.86
C GLY A 193 15.36 4.41 5.27
N ASN A 194 14.24 4.64 4.58
CA ASN A 194 13.42 3.55 4.02
C ASN A 194 14.11 2.75 2.91
N SER A 195 15.13 3.32 2.27
CA SER A 195 15.85 2.67 1.18
C SER A 195 16.38 1.27 1.52
N LYS A 196 16.62 0.99 2.81
CA LYS A 196 17.03 -0.33 3.33
C LYS A 196 16.02 -1.46 3.04
N TRP A 197 14.72 -1.14 2.99
CA TRP A 197 13.65 -2.10 2.69
C TRP A 197 12.91 -1.83 1.38
N THR A 198 13.12 -0.66 0.77
CA THR A 198 12.45 -0.24 -0.46
C THR A 198 13.32 -0.45 -1.72
N ASN A 199 14.64 -0.42 -1.61
CA ASN A 199 15.49 -0.59 -2.81
C ASN A 199 15.24 -1.96 -3.49
N ASP A 200 15.09 -1.94 -4.82
CA ASP A 200 14.77 -3.11 -5.64
C ASP A 200 13.50 -3.88 -5.18
N MET A 201 12.46 -3.14 -4.78
CA MET A 201 11.14 -3.65 -4.40
C MET A 201 10.03 -2.98 -5.24
N PRO A 202 9.93 -3.28 -6.55
CA PRO A 202 8.86 -2.77 -7.40
C PRO A 202 7.48 -3.13 -6.85
N HIS A 203 6.53 -2.20 -6.94
CA HIS A 203 5.10 -2.38 -6.64
C HIS A 203 4.20 -2.15 -7.87
N ASP A 204 4.79 -1.89 -9.04
CA ASP A 204 4.08 -1.53 -10.28
C ASP A 204 3.19 -2.67 -10.82
N GLY A 205 3.48 -3.93 -10.48
CA GLY A 205 2.58 -5.04 -10.78
C GLY A 205 1.17 -4.87 -10.20
N TRP A 206 1.03 -4.17 -9.05
CA TRP A 206 -0.28 -3.84 -8.50
C TRP A 206 -1.03 -2.80 -9.33
N LEU A 207 -0.33 -1.87 -10.01
CA LEU A 207 -0.94 -0.98 -11.00
C LEU A 207 -1.47 -1.77 -12.21
N VAL A 208 -0.73 -2.78 -12.66
CA VAL A 208 -1.18 -3.66 -13.74
C VAL A 208 -2.47 -4.38 -13.34
N MET A 209 -2.50 -4.96 -12.14
CA MET A 209 -3.68 -5.64 -11.61
C MET A 209 -4.90 -4.73 -11.49
N ALA A 210 -4.72 -3.48 -11.07
CA ALA A 210 -5.81 -2.54 -10.81
C ALA A 210 -6.52 -2.04 -12.09
N LYS A 211 -5.89 -2.10 -13.27
CA LYS A 211 -6.45 -1.57 -14.53
C LYS A 211 -7.88 -2.06 -14.86
N PRO A 212 -8.17 -3.38 -14.89
CA PRO A 212 -9.52 -3.87 -15.15
C PRO A 212 -10.51 -3.47 -14.03
N PHE A 213 -10.08 -3.45 -12.76
CA PHE A 213 -10.93 -3.03 -11.65
C PHE A 213 -11.30 -1.55 -11.70
N ILE A 214 -10.34 -0.67 -12.01
CA ILE A 214 -10.58 0.76 -12.21
C ILE A 214 -11.54 0.99 -13.38
N SER A 215 -11.42 0.18 -14.45
CA SER A 215 -12.33 0.27 -15.60
C SER A 215 -13.74 -0.15 -15.22
N ALA A 216 -13.89 -1.28 -14.52
CA ALA A 216 -15.18 -1.75 -14.00
C ALA A 216 -15.82 -0.75 -13.04
N PHE A 217 -15.03 -0.17 -12.12
CA PHE A 217 -15.47 0.84 -11.17
C PHE A 217 -16.05 2.07 -11.87
N LYS A 218 -15.35 2.60 -12.88
CA LYS A 218 -15.79 3.77 -13.65
C LYS A 218 -17.07 3.53 -14.44
N ASP A 219 -17.30 2.28 -14.86
CA ASP A 219 -18.50 1.86 -15.58
C ASP A 219 -19.65 1.45 -14.64
N GLY A 220 -19.43 1.48 -13.32
CA GLY A 220 -20.41 1.06 -12.31
C GLY A 220 -20.69 -0.45 -12.33
N ALA A 221 -19.75 -1.25 -12.81
CA ALA A 221 -19.87 -2.71 -12.87
C ALA A 221 -19.46 -3.35 -11.54
N SER A 222 -20.14 -4.44 -11.16
CA SER A 222 -19.87 -5.20 -9.94
C SER A 222 -18.80 -6.29 -10.10
N SER A 223 -18.13 -6.36 -11.25
CA SER A 223 -17.08 -7.33 -11.54
C SER A 223 -16.13 -6.82 -12.62
N ALA A 224 -14.84 -7.13 -12.47
CA ALA A 224 -13.79 -6.76 -13.40
C ALA A 224 -13.48 -7.84 -14.45
N ASN A 225 -14.11 -9.01 -14.39
CA ASN A 225 -13.74 -10.16 -15.24
C ASN A 225 -13.86 -9.88 -16.74
N SER A 226 -14.88 -9.14 -17.17
CA SER A 226 -15.08 -8.77 -18.58
C SER A 226 -14.17 -7.63 -19.06
N TYR A 227 -13.41 -7.00 -18.16
CA TYR A 227 -12.50 -5.89 -18.46
C TYR A 227 -11.06 -6.37 -18.67
N VAL A 228 -10.80 -7.66 -18.54
CA VAL A 228 -9.51 -8.27 -18.85
C VAL A 228 -9.36 -8.39 -20.37
N THR A 229 -8.43 -7.61 -20.93
CA THR A 229 -8.17 -7.58 -22.38
C THR A 229 -6.87 -8.27 -22.80
N THR A 230 -6.00 -8.58 -21.84
CA THR A 230 -4.66 -9.14 -22.08
C THR A 230 -4.39 -10.20 -21.02
N ASP A 231 -3.82 -11.33 -21.44
CA ASP A 231 -3.32 -12.34 -20.49
C ASP A 231 -2.12 -11.78 -19.74
N GLN A 232 -2.19 -11.74 -18.40
CA GLN A 232 -1.09 -11.38 -17.52
C GLN A 232 -1.19 -12.16 -16.21
N LEU A 233 -0.05 -12.39 -15.57
CA LEU A 233 -0.01 -12.78 -14.15
C LEU A 233 0.63 -11.64 -13.37
N VAL A 234 0.15 -11.38 -12.16
CA VAL A 234 0.76 -10.47 -11.20
C VAL A 234 1.09 -11.29 -9.97
N TYR A 235 2.30 -11.18 -9.44
CA TYR A 235 2.71 -11.95 -8.28
C TYR A 235 3.40 -11.07 -7.26
N TRP A 236 3.36 -11.49 -5.99
CA TRP A 236 4.11 -10.84 -4.93
C TRP A 236 4.44 -11.79 -3.78
N TYR A 237 5.48 -11.43 -3.03
CA TYR A 237 5.95 -12.16 -1.86
C TYR A 237 6.94 -11.31 -1.05
N ARG A 238 7.15 -11.68 0.21
CA ARG A 238 8.26 -11.11 1.02
C ARG A 238 9.61 -11.70 0.57
N PRO A 239 10.71 -10.94 0.67
CA PRO A 239 12.03 -11.40 0.24
C PRO A 239 12.60 -12.50 1.14
N THR A 240 12.04 -12.71 2.33
CA THR A 240 12.47 -13.75 3.29
C THR A 240 11.29 -14.37 4.04
N PRO A 241 11.45 -15.60 4.57
CA PRO A 241 10.50 -16.18 5.52
C PRO A 241 10.29 -15.28 6.76
N LYS A 242 9.06 -15.22 7.30
CA LYS A 242 8.71 -14.33 8.42
C LYS A 242 9.44 -14.67 9.72
N LEU A 243 9.87 -15.93 9.86
CA LEU A 243 10.60 -16.43 11.03
C LEU A 243 12.12 -16.46 10.83
N LEU A 244 12.64 -15.89 9.74
CA LEU A 244 14.08 -15.62 9.64
C LEU A 244 14.50 -14.79 10.87
N ASP A 245 15.67 -15.08 11.42
CA ASP A 245 16.22 -14.40 12.59
C ASP A 245 17.29 -13.40 12.14
N CYS A 246 17.03 -12.12 12.38
CA CYS A 246 17.91 -10.99 12.09
C CYS A 246 18.31 -10.25 13.37
N ASP A 247 18.00 -10.77 14.55
CA ASP A 247 18.14 -10.07 15.84
C ASP A 247 19.55 -9.51 16.06
N ALA A 248 20.58 -10.25 15.64
CA ALA A 248 21.97 -9.87 15.84
C ALA A 248 22.41 -8.64 15.03
N THR A 249 21.66 -8.27 13.98
CA THR A 249 22.05 -7.25 13.01
C THR A 249 21.00 -6.17 12.78
N ASP A 250 19.79 -6.39 13.27
CA ASP A 250 18.63 -5.55 12.99
C ASP A 250 18.65 -4.25 13.81
N THR A 251 18.13 -3.17 13.20
CA THR A 251 18.16 -1.81 13.76
C THR A 251 17.08 -1.55 14.80
N THR A 252 16.05 -2.41 14.86
CA THR A 252 14.91 -2.26 15.78
C THR A 252 15.01 -3.14 17.03
N MET A 253 16.16 -3.81 17.22
CA MET A 253 16.49 -4.64 18.39
C MET A 253 17.03 -3.84 19.58
N VAL A 254 16.86 -2.52 19.56
CA VAL A 254 17.32 -1.58 20.59
C VAL A 254 16.21 -0.57 20.89
N THR A 255 16.29 0.08 22.03
CA THR A 255 15.33 1.15 22.38
C THR A 255 15.50 2.37 21.48
N ALA A 256 14.39 2.96 21.05
CA ALA A 256 14.33 4.17 20.22
C ALA A 256 13.27 5.15 20.72
N ASN A 257 13.08 6.30 20.04
CA ASN A 257 12.00 7.22 20.37
C ASN A 257 10.64 6.51 20.15
N ASN A 258 9.78 6.53 21.16
CA ASN A 258 8.43 5.98 21.06
C ASN A 258 7.35 6.93 21.59
N ASP A 259 7.57 8.24 21.46
CA ASP A 259 6.61 9.27 21.90
C ASP A 259 5.25 9.13 21.19
N SER A 260 5.25 8.56 19.97
CA SER A 260 4.05 8.28 19.19
C SER A 260 3.35 6.95 19.54
N GLY A 261 4.01 6.06 20.29
CA GLY A 261 3.53 4.69 20.53
C GLY A 261 3.60 3.77 19.30
N ASN A 262 4.34 4.15 18.27
CA ASN A 262 4.46 3.44 16.99
C ASN A 262 5.71 2.54 16.88
N TYR A 263 6.62 2.61 17.84
CA TYR A 263 7.83 1.80 17.87
C TYR A 263 7.65 0.57 18.77
N PHE A 264 7.87 -0.60 18.18
CA PHE A 264 7.90 -1.89 18.86
C PHE A 264 9.32 -2.44 18.73
N GLU A 265 10.03 -2.63 19.84
CA GLU A 265 11.36 -3.21 19.85
C GLU A 265 11.28 -4.69 19.44
N GLY A 266 12.03 -5.10 18.42
CA GLY A 266 12.04 -6.47 17.89
C GLY A 266 11.67 -6.60 16.41
N ARG A 267 11.35 -7.82 15.99
CA ARG A 267 10.70 -8.06 14.68
C ARG A 267 9.41 -7.22 14.55
N PRO A 268 9.04 -6.72 13.36
CA PRO A 268 7.87 -5.86 13.19
C PRO A 268 6.62 -6.39 13.87
N ASN A 269 5.97 -5.58 14.72
CA ASN A 269 4.71 -5.99 15.35
C ASN A 269 3.66 -6.38 14.30
N GLY A 270 2.97 -7.51 14.51
CA GLY A 270 2.00 -8.04 13.56
C GLY A 270 2.55 -9.03 12.54
N TYR A 271 3.86 -9.30 12.53
CA TYR A 271 4.48 -10.23 11.59
C TYR A 271 3.84 -11.63 11.56
N GLU A 272 3.23 -12.06 12.67
CA GLU A 272 2.58 -13.36 12.79
C GLU A 272 1.38 -13.51 11.86
N SER A 273 0.70 -12.39 11.58
CA SER A 273 -0.49 -12.33 10.72
C SER A 273 -0.18 -12.55 9.24
N MET A 274 1.09 -12.46 8.85
CA MET A 274 1.52 -12.54 7.46
C MET A 274 1.81 -13.99 7.07
N ASP A 275 1.32 -14.46 5.92
CA ASP A 275 1.62 -15.81 5.46
C ASP A 275 2.99 -15.91 4.76
N ASP A 276 3.72 -17.01 4.97
CA ASP A 276 4.89 -17.36 4.16
C ASP A 276 4.40 -17.98 2.85
N SER A 277 4.01 -17.11 1.92
CA SER A 277 3.45 -17.51 0.63
C SER A 277 3.91 -16.65 -0.54
N VAL A 278 3.82 -17.23 -1.72
CA VAL A 278 3.84 -16.53 -3.01
C VAL A 278 2.40 -16.38 -3.46
N PHE A 279 1.98 -15.15 -3.65
CA PHE A 279 0.64 -14.80 -4.12
C PHE A 279 0.68 -14.56 -5.62
N VAL A 280 -0.34 -15.05 -6.33
CA VAL A 280 -0.47 -14.86 -7.78
C VAL A 280 -1.90 -14.52 -8.13
N VAL A 281 -2.09 -13.41 -8.84
CA VAL A 281 -3.37 -13.06 -9.48
C VAL A 281 -3.21 -13.22 -10.98
N SER A 282 -4.03 -14.10 -11.54
CA SER A 282 -4.16 -14.27 -12.98
C SER A 282 -5.20 -13.32 -13.55
N LEU A 283 -4.88 -12.69 -14.68
CA LEU A 283 -5.79 -11.91 -15.51
C LEU A 283 -5.83 -12.60 -16.87
N LEU A 284 -6.86 -13.41 -17.15
CA LEU A 284 -6.92 -14.25 -18.34
C LEU A 284 -8.07 -13.89 -19.28
N THR A 285 -7.76 -13.80 -20.56
CA THR A 285 -8.73 -13.62 -21.66
C THR A 285 -9.44 -14.92 -22.06
N ALA A 286 -8.87 -16.07 -21.68
CA ALA A 286 -9.44 -17.40 -21.84
C ALA A 286 -8.88 -18.36 -20.77
N PRO A 287 -9.57 -19.45 -20.43
CA PRO A 287 -9.08 -20.39 -19.42
C PRO A 287 -7.68 -20.94 -19.73
N GLY A 288 -6.92 -21.30 -18.70
CA GLY A 288 -5.58 -21.88 -18.82
C GLY A 288 -5.10 -22.53 -17.53
N ILE A 289 -3.92 -23.13 -17.57
CA ILE A 289 -3.26 -23.70 -16.39
C ILE A 289 -2.15 -22.73 -15.95
N ILE A 290 -2.21 -22.31 -14.69
CA ILE A 290 -1.16 -21.54 -14.03
C ILE A 290 -0.24 -22.51 -13.30
N THR A 291 1.06 -22.44 -13.56
CA THR A 291 2.07 -23.19 -12.80
C THR A 291 2.95 -22.19 -12.07
N VAL A 292 3.12 -22.40 -10.77
CA VAL A 292 4.00 -21.60 -9.91
C VAL A 292 5.07 -22.53 -9.34
N GLU A 293 6.32 -22.18 -9.56
CA GLU A 293 7.47 -22.83 -8.94
C GLU A 293 8.08 -21.88 -7.90
N SER A 294 8.04 -22.26 -6.63
CA SER A 294 8.58 -21.50 -5.51
C SER A 294 9.67 -22.31 -4.80
N GLY A 295 10.93 -22.02 -5.11
CA GLY A 295 12.05 -22.88 -4.69
C GLY A 295 11.87 -24.32 -5.20
N ASN A 296 11.65 -25.26 -4.29
CA ASN A 296 11.39 -26.67 -4.64
C ASN A 296 9.88 -27.02 -4.68
N THR A 297 9.00 -26.07 -4.42
CA THR A 297 7.55 -26.25 -4.45
C THR A 297 7.03 -26.00 -5.85
N VAL A 298 6.23 -26.91 -6.40
CA VAL A 298 5.53 -26.71 -7.68
C VAL A 298 4.03 -26.89 -7.43
N GLN A 299 3.23 -25.92 -7.87
CA GLN A 299 1.76 -26.00 -7.82
C GLN A 299 1.15 -25.59 -9.14
N GLU A 300 0.08 -26.29 -9.52
CA GLU A 300 -0.69 -26.03 -10.74
C GLU A 300 -2.15 -25.72 -10.40
N PHE A 301 -2.71 -24.74 -11.11
CA PHE A 301 -4.09 -24.30 -10.94
C PHE A 301 -4.80 -24.19 -12.28
N SER A 302 -6.02 -24.72 -12.37
CA SER A 302 -6.90 -24.43 -13.49
C SER A 302 -7.56 -23.08 -13.27
N ALA A 303 -7.21 -22.09 -14.10
CA ALA A 303 -7.73 -20.73 -14.03
C ALA A 303 -8.80 -20.48 -15.10
N PRO A 304 -9.97 -19.94 -14.75
CA PRO A 304 -10.99 -19.55 -15.72
C PRO A 304 -10.58 -18.28 -16.48
N GLN A 305 -11.39 -17.89 -17.48
CA GLN A 305 -11.34 -16.53 -17.99
C GLN A 305 -11.74 -15.53 -16.89
N GLY A 306 -11.10 -14.37 -16.85
CA GLY A 306 -11.34 -13.32 -15.87
C GLY A 306 -10.15 -13.17 -14.92
N ILE A 307 -10.44 -12.79 -13.68
CA ILE A 307 -9.42 -12.57 -12.65
C ILE A 307 -9.55 -13.68 -11.59
N SER A 308 -8.44 -14.26 -11.14
CA SER A 308 -8.44 -15.28 -10.08
C SER A 308 -7.14 -15.21 -9.28
N ALA A 309 -7.26 -15.31 -7.95
CA ALA A 309 -6.14 -15.28 -7.01
C ALA A 309 -5.77 -16.70 -6.53
N TYR A 310 -4.47 -16.90 -6.31
CA TYR A 310 -3.87 -18.14 -5.84
C TYR A 310 -2.80 -17.84 -4.79
N GLN A 311 -2.57 -18.80 -3.91
CA GLN A 311 -1.55 -18.75 -2.87
C GLN A 311 -0.76 -20.06 -2.90
N VAL A 312 0.56 -19.95 -2.91
CA VAL A 312 1.49 -21.09 -2.98
C VAL A 312 2.45 -21.00 -1.78
N PRO A 313 2.73 -22.11 -1.07
CA PRO A 313 3.70 -22.09 0.02
C PRO A 313 5.06 -21.56 -0.45
N MET A 314 5.58 -20.59 0.29
CA MET A 314 6.88 -19.98 0.01
C MET A 314 8.01 -21.00 0.11
N GLY A 315 8.83 -21.09 -0.93
CA GLY A 315 10.11 -21.81 -0.95
C GLY A 315 11.27 -20.84 -1.17
N VAL A 316 12.34 -21.02 -0.38
CA VAL A 316 13.62 -20.32 -0.57
C VAL A 316 14.21 -20.67 -1.94
N GLY A 317 14.71 -19.66 -2.65
CA GLY A 317 15.29 -19.76 -3.99
C GLY A 317 14.49 -18.97 -5.02
N GLN A 318 14.55 -19.44 -6.26
CA GLN A 318 13.94 -18.79 -7.42
C GLN A 318 12.43 -18.97 -7.45
N GLN A 319 11.74 -17.95 -7.97
CA GLN A 319 10.29 -17.93 -8.16
C GLN A 319 9.99 -17.87 -9.66
N GLN A 320 9.25 -18.82 -10.19
CA GLN A 320 8.93 -18.93 -11.62
C GLN A 320 7.44 -19.10 -11.83
N PHE A 321 6.94 -18.53 -12.92
CA PHE A 321 5.51 -18.42 -13.18
C PHE A 321 5.22 -18.73 -14.64
N PHE A 322 4.21 -19.56 -14.88
CA PHE A 322 3.84 -20.00 -16.22
C PHE A 322 2.33 -19.95 -16.41
N LEU A 323 1.90 -19.59 -17.61
CA LEU A 323 0.55 -19.82 -18.12
C LEU A 323 0.66 -20.77 -19.30
N SER A 324 -0.08 -21.88 -19.27
CA SER A 324 -0.14 -22.83 -20.39
C SER A 324 -1.57 -23.10 -20.86
N ARG A 325 -1.72 -23.44 -22.14
CA ARG A 325 -2.97 -23.88 -22.77
C ARG A 325 -2.68 -25.00 -23.76
N ASN A 326 -3.40 -26.12 -23.66
CA ASN A 326 -3.18 -27.30 -24.49
C ASN A 326 -1.70 -27.75 -24.48
N ASP A 327 -1.13 -27.85 -23.27
CA ASP A 327 0.27 -28.25 -23.02
C ASP A 327 1.34 -27.37 -23.69
N LYS A 328 0.97 -26.13 -24.07
CA LYS A 328 1.89 -25.14 -24.63
C LYS A 328 1.98 -23.93 -23.73
N ALA A 329 3.22 -23.48 -23.47
CA ALA A 329 3.47 -22.23 -22.78
C ALA A 329 2.90 -21.05 -23.59
N VAL A 330 2.13 -20.21 -22.92
CA VAL A 330 1.58 -18.94 -23.42
C VAL A 330 2.41 -17.78 -22.89
N LEU A 331 2.67 -17.79 -21.58
CA LEU A 331 3.49 -16.81 -20.88
C LEU A 331 4.41 -17.54 -19.89
N SER A 332 5.58 -16.98 -19.66
CA SER A 332 6.49 -17.43 -18.61
C SER A 332 7.38 -16.28 -18.16
N ALA A 333 7.68 -16.21 -16.87
CA ALA A 333 8.71 -15.34 -16.33
C ALA A 333 9.39 -15.98 -15.12
N VAL A 334 10.60 -15.51 -14.86
CA VAL A 334 11.39 -15.82 -13.68
C VAL A 334 11.55 -14.52 -12.92
N SER A 335 11.15 -14.50 -11.66
CA SER A 335 11.25 -13.29 -10.86
C SER A 335 12.69 -12.84 -10.70
N LEU A 336 12.91 -11.52 -10.72
CA LEU A 336 14.23 -10.92 -10.55
C LEU A 336 14.75 -10.96 -9.10
N LYS A 337 13.89 -11.32 -8.13
CA LYS A 337 14.26 -11.39 -6.71
C LYS A 337 14.03 -12.78 -6.14
N ASP A 338 15.10 -13.48 -5.79
CA ASP A 338 14.98 -14.74 -5.06
C ASP A 338 14.46 -14.51 -3.63
N ILE A 339 13.71 -15.50 -3.12
CA ILE A 339 13.39 -15.56 -1.70
C ILE A 339 14.62 -16.12 -0.98
N ALA A 340 15.20 -15.34 -0.09
CA ALA A 340 16.46 -15.67 0.58
C ALA A 340 16.24 -16.11 2.03
N ASN A 341 17.20 -16.87 2.57
CA ASN A 341 17.26 -17.21 3.99
C ASN A 341 18.39 -16.42 4.69
N THR A 342 18.56 -15.16 4.30
CA THR A 342 19.59 -14.22 4.77
C THR A 342 18.97 -12.85 4.91
N CYS A 343 19.29 -12.12 5.98
CA CYS A 343 18.70 -10.82 6.29
C CYS A 343 19.11 -9.77 5.25
N PRO A 344 18.20 -9.29 4.38
CA PRO A 344 18.50 -8.22 3.44
C PRO A 344 18.90 -6.98 4.23
N CYS A 345 20.06 -6.38 3.90
CA CYS A 345 20.62 -5.26 4.65
C CYS A 345 20.79 -5.50 6.17
N GLY A 346 20.81 -6.75 6.63
CA GLY A 346 20.88 -7.09 8.05
C GLY A 346 19.60 -6.80 8.84
N ILE A 347 18.47 -6.52 8.17
CA ILE A 347 17.20 -6.16 8.82
C ILE A 347 16.05 -7.12 8.50
N TYR A 348 14.98 -7.01 9.28
CA TYR A 348 13.68 -7.60 9.02
C TYR A 348 12.94 -6.85 7.90
N ASN A 349 13.18 -7.25 6.65
CA ASN A 349 12.45 -6.66 5.51
C ASN A 349 11.08 -7.36 5.30
N PHE A 350 10.01 -6.69 5.72
CA PHE A 350 8.62 -7.11 5.51
C PHE A 350 7.91 -6.37 4.37
N ASN A 351 8.63 -5.60 3.56
CA ASN A 351 8.10 -5.09 2.30
C ASN A 351 7.86 -6.25 1.30
N ALA A 352 6.96 -6.05 0.33
CA ALA A 352 6.67 -7.02 -0.71
C ALA A 352 7.48 -6.72 -1.98
N TYR A 353 7.98 -7.76 -2.63
CA TYR A 353 8.43 -7.65 -4.01
C TYR A 353 7.25 -8.00 -4.92
N VAL A 354 6.93 -7.16 -5.89
CA VAL A 354 5.81 -7.35 -6.82
C VAL A 354 6.34 -7.40 -8.24
N GLY A 355 5.95 -8.43 -8.99
CA GLY A 355 6.32 -8.59 -10.39
C GLY A 355 5.14 -8.98 -11.26
N THR A 356 5.41 -9.10 -12.57
CA THR A 356 4.38 -9.45 -13.56
C THR A 356 4.89 -10.49 -14.56
N VAL A 357 3.96 -11.14 -15.24
CA VAL A 357 4.23 -12.06 -16.34
C VAL A 357 3.42 -11.58 -17.55
N PRO A 358 4.03 -11.15 -18.67
CA PRO A 358 5.48 -11.02 -18.89
C PRO A 358 6.20 -10.09 -17.90
N GLU A 359 7.49 -10.33 -17.68
CA GLU A 359 8.34 -9.56 -16.75
C GLU A 359 8.34 -8.07 -17.08
N ALA A 360 8.19 -7.23 -16.05
CA ALA A 360 8.26 -5.78 -16.17
C ALA A 360 9.72 -5.31 -16.29
N SER A 361 9.92 -4.02 -16.58
CA SER A 361 11.29 -3.46 -16.49
C SER A 361 11.69 -3.38 -15.02
N PRO A 362 12.98 -3.60 -14.67
CA PRO A 362 13.46 -3.41 -13.31
C PRO A 362 13.17 -1.99 -12.83
N ASP A 363 12.74 -1.87 -11.57
CA ASP A 363 12.47 -0.60 -10.90
C ASP A 363 13.32 -0.51 -9.63
N ALA A 364 13.96 0.64 -9.45
CA ALA A 364 14.93 0.87 -8.38
C ALA A 364 14.91 2.34 -7.96
N LEU A 365 15.31 2.59 -6.71
CA LEU A 365 15.38 3.93 -6.18
C LEU A 365 16.39 4.78 -6.94
N GLN A 366 16.04 6.05 -7.16
CA GLN A 366 16.96 7.05 -7.71
C GLN A 366 18.08 7.36 -6.70
N PRO A 367 19.23 7.92 -7.14
CA PRO A 367 20.35 8.20 -6.26
C PRO A 367 20.00 8.99 -4.98
N ASP A 368 19.09 9.96 -5.08
CA ASP A 368 18.65 10.75 -3.92
C ASP A 368 17.91 9.91 -2.86
N GLY A 369 17.20 8.88 -3.33
CA GLY A 369 16.52 7.87 -2.52
C GLY A 369 17.44 6.79 -1.96
N LEU A 370 18.75 6.83 -2.24
CA LEU A 370 19.75 5.88 -1.70
C LEU A 370 20.74 6.54 -0.74
N ASN A 371 20.59 7.84 -0.48
CA ASN A 371 21.55 8.64 0.29
C ASN A 371 21.73 8.17 1.74
N SER A 372 20.72 7.50 2.32
CA SER A 372 20.71 7.00 3.70
C SER A 372 20.71 5.46 3.78
N LEU A 373 20.98 4.75 2.67
CA LEU A 373 20.94 3.28 2.59
C LEU A 373 21.75 2.57 3.67
N THR A 374 22.88 3.15 4.08
CA THR A 374 23.77 2.55 5.08
C THR A 374 23.60 3.11 6.49
N VAL A 375 22.79 4.16 6.66
CA VAL A 375 22.66 4.89 7.93
C VAL A 375 21.94 4.01 8.94
N GLY A 376 22.53 3.81 10.12
CA GLY A 376 21.94 3.00 11.19
C GLY A 376 22.10 1.48 11.02
N LEU A 377 22.49 0.97 9.85
CA LEU A 377 22.75 -0.46 9.68
C LEU A 377 23.92 -0.93 10.56
N HIS A 378 23.74 -2.08 11.23
CA HIS A 378 24.79 -2.67 12.09
C HIS A 378 25.79 -3.53 11.32
N VAL A 379 25.53 -3.80 10.03
CA VAL A 379 26.39 -4.58 9.15
C VAL A 379 26.86 -3.76 7.95
N THR A 380 28.06 -4.03 7.47
CA THR A 380 28.54 -3.46 6.21
C THR A 380 27.79 -4.10 5.05
N THR A 381 27.26 -3.25 4.14
CA THR A 381 26.30 -3.56 3.05
C THR A 381 26.74 -4.58 1.99
N TYR A 382 27.84 -5.31 2.20
CA TYR A 382 28.41 -6.21 1.21
C TYR A 382 27.63 -7.52 0.99
N PHE A 383 26.66 -7.85 1.84
CA PHE A 383 25.76 -8.97 1.62
C PHE A 383 24.30 -8.48 1.61
N GLY A 384 23.74 -8.27 0.42
CA GLY A 384 22.29 -8.25 0.22
C GLY A 384 21.60 -6.89 -0.01
N CYS A 385 22.28 -5.75 0.09
CA CYS A 385 21.64 -4.45 -0.22
C CYS A 385 21.62 -4.09 -1.71
N ASN A 386 22.57 -4.60 -2.52
CA ASN A 386 22.78 -4.19 -3.92
C ASN A 386 22.65 -5.35 -4.94
N ASN A 387 22.02 -6.46 -4.58
CA ASN A 387 22.25 -7.72 -5.29
C ASN A 387 21.50 -7.93 -6.62
N VAL A 388 20.78 -6.95 -7.17
CA VAL A 388 19.98 -7.20 -8.39
C VAL A 388 20.72 -6.87 -9.70
N HIS A 389 21.89 -6.22 -9.67
CA HIS A 389 22.57 -5.81 -10.91
C HIS A 389 23.62 -6.76 -11.50
N ASN A 390 23.94 -7.91 -10.86
CA ASN A 390 25.06 -8.74 -11.32
C ASN A 390 24.71 -9.97 -12.17
N ASN A 391 23.43 -10.24 -12.47
CA ASN A 391 23.05 -11.45 -13.21
C ASN A 391 22.43 -11.22 -14.61
N VAL A 392 22.59 -10.03 -15.20
CA VAL A 392 22.14 -9.76 -16.58
C VAL A 392 23.31 -9.30 -17.46
N ALA A 393 24.39 -10.08 -17.47
CA ALA A 393 25.42 -10.01 -18.51
C ALA A 393 26.23 -11.32 -18.51
N GLU A 394 25.71 -12.36 -19.15
CA GLU A 394 26.49 -13.35 -19.92
C GLU A 394 25.63 -14.02 -20.99
#